data_AF-A0A1X7BNU8-F1
#
_entry.id   AF-A0A1X7BNU8-F1
#
_cell.length_a   1.000
_cell.length_b   1.000
_cell.length_c   1.000
_cell.angle_alpha   90.00
_cell.angle_beta   90.00
_cell.angle_gamma   90.00
#
_symmetry.space_group_name_H-M   'P 1'
#
loop_
_entity.id
_entity.type
_entity.pdbx_description
1 polymer ?
#
loop_
_entity_poly.entity_id
_entity_poly.type
_entity_poly.pdbx_seq_one_letter_code
_entity_poly.pdbx_strand_id
1 'polypeptide(L)'
;MAWHGAGRVAWSPRDTVTLTRAGFSGNPVGFRCVKMIAEAAASLPLVLQDATQRYAEHPVLGLIKSPNPIQGRAELFEALYGQLLLTGNAYIEAVGGVTALDALRRFRCGGTWRRVEMS
;
A
#
# COMPACT_ATOMS: atom_id res chain seq x y z
N MET A 1 -11.06 -40.80 -35.85
CA MET A 1 -11.54 -39.83 -34.84
C MET A 1 -10.33 -39.07 -34.30
N ALA A 2 -10.02 -37.90 -34.85
CA ALA A 2 -8.89 -37.10 -34.40
C ALA A 2 -9.34 -36.25 -33.20
N TRP A 3 -8.72 -36.44 -32.04
CA TRP A 3 -8.91 -35.58 -30.88
C TRP A 3 -8.24 -34.24 -31.17
N HIS A 4 -9.05 -33.20 -31.40
CA HIS A 4 -8.56 -31.82 -31.48
C HIS A 4 -7.84 -31.48 -30.18
N GLY A 5 -6.58 -31.06 -30.30
CA GLY A 5 -5.72 -30.71 -29.18
C GLY A 5 -6.43 -29.77 -28.22
N ALA A 6 -6.60 -30.24 -26.98
CA ALA A 6 -7.06 -29.44 -25.86
C ALA A 6 -6.28 -28.12 -25.85
N GLY A 7 -7.02 -27.01 -25.88
CA GLY A 7 -6.48 -25.66 -25.94
C GLY A 7 -5.32 -25.52 -24.96
N ARG A 8 -4.16 -25.09 -25.48
CA ARG A 8 -3.00 -24.84 -24.64
C ARG A 8 -3.41 -23.90 -23.53
N VAL A 9 -3.15 -24.30 -22.28
CA VAL A 9 -3.34 -23.43 -21.12
C VAL A 9 -2.39 -22.25 -21.28
N ALA A 10 -2.93 -21.12 -21.73
CA ALA A 10 -2.22 -19.86 -21.79
C ALA A 10 -2.17 -19.30 -20.37
N TRP A 11 -1.14 -19.67 -19.61
CA TRP A 11 -0.88 -19.03 -18.32
C TRP A 11 -0.56 -17.56 -18.58
N SER A 12 -1.23 -16.67 -17.85
CA SER A 12 -0.88 -15.26 -17.88
C SER A 12 0.60 -15.11 -17.48
N PRO A 13 1.35 -14.23 -18.14
CA PRO A 13 2.66 -13.79 -17.67
C PRO A 13 2.64 -13.53 -16.16
N ARG A 14 3.63 -14.06 -15.43
CA ARG A 14 3.74 -13.93 -13.96
C ARG A 14 4.35 -12.58 -13.54
N ASP A 15 4.18 -11.56 -14.35
CA ASP A 15 4.60 -10.21 -14.01
C ASP A 15 3.49 -9.49 -13.25
N THR A 16 3.89 -8.67 -12.27
CA THR A 16 2.98 -7.99 -11.35
C THR A 16 2.04 -7.03 -12.07
N VAL A 17 2.48 -6.43 -13.19
CA VAL A 17 1.68 -5.49 -13.99
C VAL A 17 0.53 -6.21 -14.69
N THR A 18 0.83 -7.31 -15.38
CA THR A 18 -0.18 -8.13 -16.08
C THR A 18 -1.14 -8.77 -15.09
N LEU A 19 -0.64 -9.29 -13.96
CA LEU A 19 -1.48 -9.87 -12.91
C LEU A 19 -2.38 -8.83 -12.23
N THR A 20 -1.90 -7.61 -11.99
CA THR A 20 -2.73 -6.53 -11.45
C THR A 20 -3.83 -6.14 -12.44
N ARG A 21 -3.49 -5.97 -13.73
CA ARG A 21 -4.48 -5.57 -14.73
C ARG A 21 -5.57 -6.64 -14.94
N ALA A 22 -5.18 -7.90 -15.05
CA ALA A 22 -6.10 -9.01 -15.28
C ALA A 22 -6.87 -9.43 -14.01
N GLY A 23 -6.19 -9.45 -12.86
CA GLY A 23 -6.74 -9.93 -11.59
C GLY A 23 -7.46 -8.88 -10.76
N PHE A 24 -7.20 -7.58 -10.97
CA PHE A 24 -7.81 -6.50 -10.20
C PHE A 24 -8.61 -5.54 -11.08
N SER A 25 -8.01 -4.90 -12.09
CA SER A 25 -8.70 -3.87 -12.88
C SER A 25 -9.84 -4.42 -13.76
N GLY A 26 -9.69 -5.64 -14.28
CA GLY A 26 -10.69 -6.29 -15.14
C GLY A 26 -11.64 -7.26 -14.43
N ASN A 27 -11.44 -7.50 -13.13
CA ASN A 27 -12.19 -8.52 -12.39
C ASN A 27 -12.85 -7.90 -11.15
N PRO A 28 -14.19 -7.77 -11.10
CA PRO A 28 -14.89 -7.13 -9.98
C PRO A 28 -14.72 -7.90 -8.65
N VAL A 29 -14.51 -9.23 -8.71
CA VAL A 29 -14.27 -10.05 -7.52
C VAL A 29 -12.89 -9.71 -6.95
N GLY A 30 -11.85 -9.72 -7.78
CA GLY A 30 -10.49 -9.38 -7.35
C GLY A 30 -10.39 -7.95 -6.85
N PHE A 31 -11.03 -7.00 -7.54
CA PHE A 31 -11.17 -5.62 -7.06
C PHE A 31 -11.79 -5.56 -5.67
N ARG A 32 -12.94 -6.22 -5.47
CA ARG A 32 -13.65 -6.14 -4.20
C ARG A 32 -12.89 -6.84 -3.07
N CYS A 33 -12.26 -7.98 -3.33
CA CYS A 33 -11.43 -8.68 -2.34
C CYS A 33 -10.31 -7.77 -1.80
N VAL A 34 -9.53 -7.16 -2.69
CA VAL A 34 -8.44 -6.26 -2.29
C VAL A 34 -8.98 -5.04 -1.55
N LYS A 35 -10.06 -4.42 -2.04
CA LYS A 35 -10.69 -3.26 -1.39
C LYS A 35 -11.18 -3.59 0.03
N MET A 36 -11.86 -4.72 0.22
CA MET A 36 -12.35 -5.14 1.55
C MET A 36 -11.21 -5.34 2.54
N ILE A 37 -10.12 -5.99 2.13
CA ILE A 37 -8.96 -6.21 3.00
C ILE A 37 -8.30 -4.88 3.35
N ALA A 38 -8.10 -4.00 2.36
CA ALA A 38 -7.48 -2.70 2.57
C ALA A 38 -8.31 -1.79 3.49
N GLU A 39 -9.64 -1.73 3.30
CA GLU A 39 -10.56 -0.98 4.16
C GLU A 39 -10.57 -1.52 5.59
N ALA A 40 -10.67 -2.84 5.74
CA ALA A 40 -10.67 -3.48 7.06
C ALA A 40 -9.35 -3.22 7.80
N ALA A 41 -8.20 -3.39 7.14
CA ALA A 41 -6.90 -3.14 7.74
C ALA A 41 -6.71 -1.65 8.10
N ALA A 42 -7.14 -0.72 7.24
CA ALA A 42 -7.03 0.72 7.48
C ALA A 42 -7.92 1.20 8.65
N SER A 43 -9.03 0.51 8.92
CA SER A 43 -9.94 0.83 10.02
C SER A 43 -9.36 0.53 11.42
N LEU A 44 -8.33 -0.31 11.51
CA LEU A 44 -7.77 -0.73 12.79
C LEU A 44 -7.11 0.46 13.53
N PRO A 45 -7.30 0.56 14.87
CA PRO A 45 -6.64 1.57 15.67
C PRO A 45 -5.15 1.24 15.82
N LEU A 46 -4.30 2.27 15.79
CA LEU A 46 -2.86 2.14 16.03
C LEU A 46 -2.54 2.53 17.47
N VAL A 47 -1.76 1.68 18.13
CA VAL A 47 -1.24 1.94 19.49
C VAL A 47 0.25 2.22 19.37
N LEU A 48 0.66 3.40 19.83
CA LEU A 48 2.08 3.72 19.99
C LEU A 48 2.52 3.36 21.40
N GLN A 49 3.53 2.52 21.51
CA GLN A 49 4.09 2.11 22.78
C GLN A 49 5.61 1.97 22.67
N ASP A 50 6.29 2.25 23.76
CA ASP A 50 7.69 1.88 23.97
C ASP A 50 7.76 0.72 24.98
N ALA A 51 8.95 0.25 25.33
CA ALA A 51 9.17 -0.87 26.26
C ALA A 51 8.54 -0.65 27.65
N THR A 52 8.26 0.60 28.03
CA THR A 52 7.82 0.98 29.38
C THR A 52 6.39 1.52 29.45
N GLN A 53 5.86 2.13 28.39
CA GLN A 53 4.56 2.78 28.44
C GLN A 53 3.87 2.90 27.08
N ARG A 54 2.55 3.10 27.13
CA ARG A 54 1.72 3.44 25.97
C ARG A 54 1.51 4.94 25.91
N TYR A 55 1.70 5.51 24.73
CA TYR A 55 1.51 6.94 24.50
C TYR A 55 0.08 7.20 23.99
N ALA A 56 -0.69 7.98 24.74
CA ALA A 56 -1.99 8.48 24.28
C ALA A 56 -1.84 9.67 23.32
N GLU A 57 -0.83 10.51 23.55
CA GLU A 57 -0.49 11.67 22.73
C GLU A 57 0.99 11.61 22.34
N HIS A 58 1.29 11.68 21.05
CA HIS A 58 2.66 11.71 20.54
C HIS A 58 2.70 12.38 19.15
N PRO A 59 3.74 13.15 18.81
CA PRO A 59 3.85 13.80 17.49
C PRO A 59 3.70 12.84 16.32
N VAL A 60 4.19 11.60 16.44
CA VAL A 60 4.03 10.54 15.43
C VAL A 60 2.58 10.12 15.25
N LEU A 61 1.80 10.02 16.33
CA LEU A 61 0.36 9.74 16.24
C LEU A 61 -0.38 10.89 15.53
N GLY A 62 0.03 12.13 15.80
CA GLY A 62 -0.46 13.31 15.08
C GLY A 62 -0.15 13.27 13.59
N LEU A 63 1.09 12.91 13.23
CA LEU A 63 1.51 12.74 11.83
C LEU A 63 0.70 11.65 11.11
N ILE A 64 0.55 10.47 11.74
CA ILE A 64 -0.20 9.36 11.14
C ILE A 64 -1.68 9.72 10.97
N LYS A 65 -2.25 10.53 11.88
CA LYS A 65 -3.64 10.99 11.79
C LYS A 65 -3.88 11.86 10.56
N SER A 66 -2.93 12.74 10.23
CA SER A 66 -2.99 13.68 9.11
C SER A 66 -1.70 13.65 8.29
N PRO A 67 -1.45 12.59 7.50
CA PRO A 67 -0.18 12.37 6.84
C PRO A 67 0.14 13.42 5.77
N ASN A 68 -0.86 14.00 5.12
CA ASN A 68 -0.69 15.18 4.29
C ASN A 68 -2.00 16.00 4.28
N PRO A 69 -2.02 17.23 3.69
CA PRO A 69 -3.21 18.09 3.73
C PRO A 69 -4.41 17.56 2.94
N ILE A 70 -4.21 16.55 2.09
CA ILE A 70 -5.20 16.07 1.13
C ILE A 70 -5.69 14.66 1.49
N GLN A 71 -4.90 13.90 2.25
CA GLN A 71 -5.16 12.51 2.60
C GLN A 71 -5.19 12.31 4.11
N GLY A 72 -6.25 11.65 4.57
CA GLY A 72 -6.36 11.20 5.95
C GLY A 72 -5.60 9.89 6.22
N ARG A 73 -5.53 9.50 7.49
CA ARG A 73 -4.95 8.22 7.93
C ARG A 73 -5.46 7.01 7.14
N ALA A 74 -6.79 6.89 7.05
CA ALA A 74 -7.43 5.72 6.44
C ALA A 74 -7.07 5.60 4.96
N GLU A 75 -7.10 6.71 4.22
CA GLU A 75 -6.76 6.75 2.80
C GLU A 75 -5.28 6.42 2.54
N LEU A 76 -4.37 6.88 3.40
CA LEU A 76 -2.96 6.50 3.31
C LEU A 76 -2.79 4.98 3.46
N PHE A 77 -3.36 4.40 4.52
CA PHE A 77 -3.23 2.97 4.77
C PHE A 77 -3.94 2.13 3.70
N GLU A 78 -5.08 2.57 3.22
CA GLU A 78 -5.78 1.88 2.14
C GLU A 78 -4.92 1.83 0.87
N ALA A 79 -4.31 2.95 0.49
CA ALA A 79 -3.39 3.00 -0.65
C ALA A 79 -2.15 2.12 -0.44
N LEU A 80 -1.60 2.12 0.78
CA LEU A 80 -0.45 1.30 1.16
C LEU A 80 -0.75 -0.20 1.07
N TYR A 81 -1.85 -0.64 1.67
CA TYR A 81 -2.26 -2.04 1.63
C TYR A 81 -2.66 -2.47 0.21
N GLY A 82 -3.28 -1.58 -0.56
CA GLY A 82 -3.53 -1.81 -1.98
C GLY A 82 -2.25 -2.11 -2.76
N GLN A 83 -1.19 -1.31 -2.60
CA GLN A 83 0.10 -1.56 -3.25
C GLN A 83 0.75 -2.88 -2.77
N LEU A 84 0.69 -3.15 -1.46
CA LEU A 84 1.24 -4.37 -0.88
C LEU A 84 0.56 -5.63 -1.44
N LEU A 85 -0.78 -5.62 -1.52
CA LEU A 85 -1.56 -6.77 -2.00
C LEU A 85 -1.41 -7.01 -3.51
N LEU A 86 -1.22 -5.95 -4.29
CA LEU A 86 -1.12 -6.05 -5.75
C LEU A 86 0.30 -6.34 -6.25
N THR A 87 1.32 -5.79 -5.59
CA THR A 87 2.70 -5.84 -6.07
C THR A 87 3.67 -6.53 -5.12
N GLY A 88 3.22 -6.87 -3.91
CA GLY A 88 4.06 -7.43 -2.85
C GLY A 88 4.97 -6.41 -2.18
N ASN A 89 4.94 -5.14 -2.59
CA ASN A 89 5.78 -4.07 -2.06
C ASN A 89 4.96 -2.82 -1.81
N ALA A 90 5.32 -2.05 -0.80
CA ALA A 90 4.69 -0.78 -0.50
C ALA A 90 5.72 0.18 0.09
N TYR A 91 5.68 1.44 -0.35
CA TYR A 91 6.66 2.45 0.01
C TYR A 91 5.96 3.72 0.45
N ILE A 92 6.59 4.39 1.40
CA ILE A 92 6.12 5.65 1.96
C ILE A 92 7.29 6.63 1.89
N GLU A 93 7.10 7.74 1.17
CA GLU A 93 8.09 8.82 1.14
C GLU A 93 7.88 9.75 2.34
N ALA A 94 8.84 9.84 3.25
CA ALA A 94 8.84 10.84 4.32
C ALA A 94 9.56 12.11 3.84
N VAL A 95 8.83 13.21 3.68
CA VAL A 95 9.46 14.50 3.38
C VAL A 95 9.74 15.21 4.71
N GLY A 96 11.00 15.56 4.94
CA GLY A 96 11.46 16.12 6.21
C GLY A 96 12.35 17.33 6.02
N GLY A 97 12.16 18.39 6.81
CA GLY A 97 13.15 19.47 6.96
C GLY A 97 14.15 19.21 8.09
N VAL A 98 15.16 20.08 8.21
CA VAL A 98 16.41 19.90 8.98
C VAL A 98 16.22 19.72 10.50
N THR A 99 15.04 20.01 11.05
CA THR A 99 14.76 19.82 12.49
C THR A 99 13.89 18.59 12.74
N ALA A 100 13.97 17.98 13.93
CA ALA A 100 13.17 16.80 14.30
C ALA A 100 11.65 17.02 14.20
N LEU A 101 11.18 18.27 14.27
CA LEU A 101 9.78 18.65 14.01
C LEU A 101 9.47 18.82 12.52
N ASP A 102 10.45 19.19 11.71
CA ASP A 102 10.31 19.30 10.26
C ASP A 102 10.44 17.95 9.55
N ALA A 103 11.16 16.98 10.13
CA ALA A 103 11.30 15.60 9.63
C ALA A 103 9.96 14.84 9.55
N LEU A 104 8.95 15.30 10.29
CA LEU A 104 7.62 14.72 10.35
C LEU A 104 6.67 15.28 9.27
N ARG A 105 7.18 15.77 8.13
CA ARG A 105 6.36 16.55 7.17
C ARG A 105 6.11 15.82 5.87
N ARG A 106 5.30 14.78 6.00
CA ARG A 106 4.33 14.27 5.02
C ARG A 106 4.73 13.00 4.32
N PHE A 107 3.73 12.14 4.19
CA PHE A 107 3.79 10.92 3.42
C PHE A 107 3.15 11.12 2.05
N ARG A 108 3.91 10.86 0.98
CA ARG A 108 3.38 10.76 -0.39
C ARG A 108 3.35 9.29 -0.82
N CYS A 109 2.22 8.85 -1.36
CA CYS A 109 2.09 7.58 -2.06
C CYS A 109 2.04 7.87 -3.58
N GLY A 110 3.16 7.70 -4.30
CA GLY A 110 3.29 8.03 -5.73
C GLY A 110 3.88 6.89 -6.56
N GLY A 111 3.27 6.58 -7.71
CA GLY A 111 3.47 5.36 -8.51
C GLY A 111 4.67 5.29 -9.47
N THR A 112 5.82 5.87 -9.12
CA THR A 112 7.05 5.75 -9.94
C THR A 112 8.27 5.53 -9.06
N TRP A 113 8.32 4.36 -8.41
CA TRP A 113 9.50 3.92 -7.66
C TRP A 113 10.52 3.30 -8.60
N ARG A 114 11.41 4.12 -9.18
CA ARG A 114 12.68 3.59 -9.68
C ARG A 114 13.53 3.26 -8.46
N ARG A 115 13.89 1.98 -8.33
CA ARG A 115 14.89 1.48 -7.38
C ARG A 115 16.16 2.32 -7.53
N VAL A 116 16.40 3.26 -6.62
CA VAL A 116 17.71 3.90 -6.49
C VAL A 116 18.54 2.90 -5.70
N GLU A 117 19.32 2.08 -6.41
CA GLU A 117 20.42 1.34 -5.81
C GLU A 117 21.38 2.37 -5.21
N MET A 118 21.44 2.45 -3.87
CA MET A 118 22.47 3.18 -3.16
C MET A 118 23.77 2.37 -3.28
N SER A 119 24.72 2.85 -4.10
CA SER A 119 26.16 2.63 -3.93
C SER A 119 26.77 3.82 -3.22
#